data_AF-A0A2V6JTH0-F1
#
_entry.id   AF-A0A2V6JTH0-F1
#
_cell.length_a   1.000
_cell.length_b   1.000
_cell.length_c   1.000
_cell.angle_alpha   90.00
_cell.angle_beta   90.00
_cell.angle_gamma   90.00
#
_symmetry.space_group_name_H-M   'P 1'
#
loop_
_entity.id
_entity.type
_entity.pdbx_description
1 polymer ?
#
loop_
_entity_poly.entity_id
_entity_poly.type
_entity_poly.pdbx_seq_one_letter_code
_entity_poly.pdbx_strand_id
1 'polypeptide(L)'
;MRLSILAFCLAFSTSFAAQPEVVPSSTVPAAAAEAGKDVVHQLNNAFAKVFEIVAPSVVIIEISKKNDASESSALEDLFFQGPPDENNPRRNPGALRPIQSEGSGFIVRPEGYIFTNFHVVEGADKIEV
;
A
#
# COMPACT_ATOMS: atom_id res chain seq x y z
N MET A 1 36.72 -57.43 -6.32
CA MET A 1 35.30 -57.46 -6.75
C MET A 1 34.56 -58.47 -5.88
N ARG A 2 33.78 -58.00 -4.90
CA ARG A 2 32.86 -58.86 -4.14
C ARG A 2 31.52 -58.16 -4.07
N LEU A 3 30.55 -58.66 -4.83
CA LEU A 3 29.15 -58.32 -4.65
C LEU A 3 28.29 -59.47 -5.17
N SER A 4 27.74 -60.25 -4.23
CA SER A 4 26.58 -61.13 -4.39
C SER A 4 25.88 -61.14 -3.02
N ILE A 5 24.74 -60.46 -2.88
CA ILE A 5 23.37 -61.00 -2.93
C ILE A 5 23.05 -61.83 -1.67
N LEU A 6 22.13 -61.36 -0.81
CA LEU A 6 20.76 -61.89 -0.66
C LEU A 6 20.05 -61.30 0.58
N ALA A 7 18.82 -60.81 0.33
CA ALA A 7 17.63 -60.70 1.17
C ALA A 7 17.70 -60.84 2.71
N PHE A 8 17.08 -59.87 3.43
CA PHE A 8 15.91 -60.14 4.27
C PHE A 8 15.22 -58.81 4.68
N CYS A 9 14.09 -58.48 4.06
CA CYS A 9 13.20 -57.42 4.56
C CYS A 9 12.46 -57.97 5.78
N LEU A 10 13.00 -57.72 6.98
CA LEU A 10 12.32 -57.95 8.24
C LEU A 10 11.59 -56.68 8.66
N ALA A 11 10.26 -56.81 8.72
CA ALA A 11 9.36 -55.83 9.28
C ALA A 11 9.83 -55.39 10.68
N PHE A 12 10.02 -54.08 10.86
CA PHE A 12 9.98 -53.46 12.17
C PHE A 12 8.98 -52.31 12.11
N SER A 13 7.71 -52.68 12.29
CA SER A 13 6.63 -51.76 12.62
C SER A 13 6.98 -51.11 13.96
N THR A 14 7.56 -49.92 13.90
CA THR A 14 7.61 -49.06 15.10
C THR A 14 6.26 -48.38 15.21
N SER A 15 5.44 -48.94 16.10
CA SER A 15 4.20 -48.34 16.56
C SER A 15 4.43 -46.88 16.94
N PHE A 16 3.93 -45.97 16.11
CA PHE A 16 3.71 -44.59 16.50
C PHE A 16 2.53 -44.61 17.47
N ALA A 17 2.83 -44.60 18.77
CA ALA A 17 1.82 -44.45 19.80
C ALA A 17 1.11 -43.10 19.56
N ALA A 18 -0.14 -43.18 19.11
CA ALA A 18 -1.04 -42.04 19.02
C ALA A 18 -1.20 -41.46 20.44
N GLN A 19 -0.49 -40.39 20.73
CA GLN A 19 -0.80 -39.57 21.89
C GLN A 19 -2.17 -38.94 21.63
N PRO A 20 -3.11 -38.98 22.59
CA PRO A 20 -4.34 -38.23 22.46
C PRO A 20 -3.97 -36.75 22.37
N GLU A 21 -4.14 -36.18 21.18
CA GLU A 21 -4.05 -34.74 20.97
C GLU A 21 -5.18 -34.11 21.79
N VAL A 22 -4.82 -33.54 22.94
CA VAL A 22 -5.71 -32.75 23.76
C VAL A 22 -6.00 -31.48 22.98
N VAL A 23 -7.02 -31.55 22.11
CA VAL A 23 -7.57 -30.37 21.45
C VAL A 23 -7.99 -29.42 22.58
N PRO A 24 -7.39 -28.22 22.70
CA PRO A 24 -7.85 -27.28 23.71
C PRO A 24 -9.29 -26.91 23.34
N SER A 25 -10.25 -27.49 24.08
CA SER A 25 -11.63 -27.10 24.00
C SER A 25 -11.68 -25.68 24.54
N SER A 26 -11.77 -24.70 23.62
CA SER A 26 -12.05 -23.31 23.96
C SER A 26 -13.36 -23.29 24.74
N THR A 27 -13.26 -23.28 26.06
CA THR A 27 -14.40 -23.32 26.99
C THR A 27 -14.94 -21.89 27.16
N VAL A 28 -15.06 -21.15 26.05
CA VAL A 28 -15.78 -19.88 26.04
C VAL A 28 -17.26 -20.25 25.93
N PRO A 29 -18.09 -19.90 26.93
CA PRO A 29 -19.53 -20.12 26.83
C PRO A 29 -20.05 -19.49 25.54
N ALA A 30 -20.93 -20.18 24.80
CA ALA A 30 -21.48 -19.65 23.54
C ALA A 30 -22.08 -18.23 23.71
N ALA A 31 -22.63 -17.94 24.89
CA ALA A 31 -23.10 -16.60 25.27
C ALA A 31 -21.99 -15.53 25.35
N ALA A 32 -20.79 -15.88 25.80
CA ALA A 32 -19.64 -14.98 25.83
C ALA A 32 -19.04 -14.75 24.44
N ALA A 33 -19.10 -15.75 23.55
CA ALA A 33 -18.70 -15.60 22.15
C ALA A 33 -19.67 -14.71 21.35
N GLU A 34 -20.98 -14.82 21.57
CA GLU A 34 -21.98 -13.93 20.98
C GLU A 34 -21.88 -12.49 21.53
N ALA A 35 -21.66 -12.32 22.83
CA ALA A 35 -21.38 -11.01 23.41
C ALA A 35 -20.12 -10.36 22.83
N GLY A 36 -19.07 -11.15 22.55
CA GLY A 36 -17.88 -10.67 21.87
C GLY A 36 -18.15 -10.15 20.45
N LYS A 37 -19.00 -10.84 19.67
CA LYS A 37 -19.41 -10.39 18.33
C LYS A 37 -20.21 -9.10 18.40
N ASP A 38 -21.15 -8.99 19.33
CA ASP A 38 -21.96 -7.79 19.52
C ASP A 38 -21.09 -6.56 19.83
N VAL A 39 -20.11 -6.70 20.73
CA VAL A 39 -19.15 -5.63 21.02
C VAL A 39 -18.33 -5.24 19.78
N VAL A 40 -17.86 -6.19 18.98
CA VAL A 40 -17.13 -5.90 17.73
C VAL A 40 -18.02 -5.16 16.73
N HIS A 41 -19.28 -5.58 16.57
CA HIS A 41 -20.24 -4.90 15.69
C HIS A 41 -20.56 -3.48 16.18
N GLN A 42 -20.73 -3.29 17.49
CA GLN A 42 -20.95 -1.97 18.08
C GLN A 42 -19.76 -1.02 17.84
N LEU A 43 -18.53 -1.51 18.01
CA LEU A 43 -17.32 -0.72 17.73
C LEU A 43 -17.21 -0.35 16.24
N ASN A 44 -17.47 -1.29 15.34
CA ASN A 44 -17.47 -1.01 13.90
C ASN A 44 -18.52 0.06 13.55
N ASN A 45 -19.73 -0.07 14.08
CA ASN A 45 -20.79 0.92 13.88
C ASN A 45 -20.43 2.29 14.47
N ALA A 46 -19.70 2.33 15.59
CA ALA A 46 -19.22 3.58 16.16
C ALA A 46 -18.19 4.28 15.25
N PHE A 47 -17.22 3.53 14.70
CA PHE A 47 -16.27 4.09 13.73
C PHE A 47 -16.94 4.55 12.45
N ALA A 48 -17.89 3.77 11.91
CA ALA A 48 -18.64 4.15 10.72
C ALA A 48 -19.39 5.48 10.92
N LYS A 49 -20.06 5.66 12.06
CA LYS A 49 -20.75 6.92 12.39
C LYS A 49 -19.80 8.11 12.48
N VAL A 50 -18.64 7.93 13.11
CA VAL A 50 -17.64 9.01 13.18
C VAL A 50 -17.16 9.35 11.77
N PHE A 51 -16.84 8.34 10.97
CA PHE A 51 -16.42 8.51 9.57
C PHE A 51 -17.45 9.29 8.76
N GLU A 52 -18.74 8.93 8.83
CA GLU A 52 -19.82 9.63 8.11
C GLU A 52 -19.88 11.13 8.44
N ILE A 53 -19.58 11.50 9.69
CA ILE A 53 -19.58 12.89 10.14
C ILE A 53 -18.33 13.62 9.68
N VAL A 54 -17.15 12.98 9.74
CA VAL A 54 -15.86 13.66 9.50
C VAL A 54 -15.38 13.59 8.05
N ALA A 55 -15.80 12.58 7.27
CA ALA A 55 -15.37 12.38 5.89
C ALA A 55 -15.56 13.63 5.00
N PRO A 56 -16.66 14.40 5.10
CA PRO A 56 -16.82 15.63 4.32
C PRO A 56 -15.80 16.74 4.63
N SER A 57 -15.08 16.62 5.76
CA SER A 57 -14.06 17.61 6.17
C SER A 57 -12.67 17.27 5.64
N VAL A 58 -12.47 16.11 4.99
CA VAL A 58 -11.17 15.70 4.44
C VAL A 58 -11.17 15.97 2.93
N VAL A 59 -10.12 16.62 2.45
CA VAL A 59 -9.94 16.95 1.04
C VAL A 59 -8.67 16.34 0.48
N ILE A 60 -8.66 16.11 -0.82
CA ILE A 60 -7.46 15.77 -1.59
C ILE A 60 -6.89 17.10 -2.09
N ILE A 61 -5.57 17.22 -2.06
CA ILE A 61 -4.84 18.41 -2.50
C ILE A 61 -3.90 17.96 -3.60
N GLU A 62 -4.12 18.45 -4.81
CA GLU A 62 -3.26 18.22 -5.95
C GLU A 62 -2.39 19.46 -6.15
N ILE A 63 -1.08 19.26 -6.20
CA ILE A 63 -0.12 20.32 -6.50
C ILE A 63 0.57 20.06 -7.83
N SER A 64 0.84 21.13 -8.57
CA SER A 64 1.73 21.06 -9.72
C SER A 64 2.84 22.10 -9.61
N LYS A 65 4.04 21.66 -9.97
CA LYS A 65 5.26 22.46 -10.01
C LYS A 65 5.85 22.39 -11.40
N LYS A 66 6.19 23.54 -11.99
CA LYS A 66 6.91 23.62 -13.24
C LYS A 66 8.34 23.13 -12.99
N ASN A 67 8.78 22.15 -13.78
CA ASN A 67 10.14 21.67 -13.68
C ASN A 67 11.08 22.73 -14.28
N ASP A 68 12.07 23.21 -13.51
CA ASP A 68 13.10 24.08 -14.04
C ASP A 68 14.00 23.25 -14.96
N ALA A 69 13.98 23.57 -16.26
CA ALA A 69 14.55 22.80 -17.35
C ALA A 69 16.07 22.56 -17.30
N SER A 70 16.74 23.12 -16.30
CA SER A 70 18.20 23.20 -16.21
C SER A 70 18.87 21.89 -15.83
N GLU A 71 18.22 21.04 -15.03
CA GLU A 71 18.85 19.84 -14.45
C GLU A 71 18.42 18.53 -15.14
N SER A 72 17.17 18.46 -15.65
CA SER A 72 16.64 17.24 -16.27
C SER A 72 17.18 16.99 -17.68
N SER A 73 17.57 18.05 -18.40
CA SER A 73 18.04 17.97 -19.78
C SER A 73 19.41 17.28 -19.88
N ALA A 74 20.32 17.51 -18.93
CA ALA A 74 21.66 16.91 -18.94
C ALA A 74 21.65 15.40 -18.66
N LEU A 75 20.75 14.92 -17.80
CA LEU A 75 20.64 13.51 -17.44
C LEU A 75 19.91 12.69 -18.51
N GLU A 76 18.83 13.23 -19.07
CA GLU A 76 18.05 12.64 -20.16
C GLU A 76 18.92 12.49 -21.43
N ASP A 77 19.75 13.50 -21.76
CA ASP A 77 20.66 13.43 -22.90
C ASP A 77 21.78 12.40 -22.74
N LEU A 78 22.14 11.98 -21.53
CA LEU A 78 23.14 10.93 -21.31
C LEU A 78 22.56 9.50 -21.44
N PHE A 79 21.27 9.32 -21.14
CA PHE A 79 20.61 8.01 -21.19
C PHE A 79 19.98 7.68 -22.56
N PHE A 80 19.66 8.69 -23.38
CA PHE A 80 18.98 8.52 -24.68
C PHE A 80 19.84 8.87 -25.90
N GLN A 81 21.17 8.83 -25.78
CA GLN A 81 22.14 8.88 -26.89
C GLN A 81 22.16 7.56 -27.70
N GLY A 82 21.01 7.16 -28.25
CA GLY A 82 20.98 6.26 -29.40
C GLY A 82 21.38 6.99 -30.68
N PRO A 83 21.81 6.29 -31.75
CA PRO A 83 22.17 6.91 -33.02
C PRO A 83 21.04 7.84 -33.49
N PRO A 84 21.37 9.02 -34.08
CA PRO A 84 20.36 9.96 -34.55
C PRO A 84 19.55 9.29 -35.68
N ASP A 85 18.32 8.91 -35.38
CA ASP A 85 17.36 8.45 -36.38
C ASP A 85 16.67 9.69 -36.98
N GLU A 86 17.09 10.05 -38.19
CA GLU A 86 16.73 11.29 -38.91
C GLU A 86 15.25 11.33 -39.34
N ASN A 87 14.48 10.26 -39.11
CA ASN A 87 13.13 10.08 -39.65
C ASN A 87 11.98 10.10 -38.61
N ASN A 88 12.23 10.53 -37.38
CA ASN A 88 11.17 10.53 -36.35
C ASN A 88 10.70 11.94 -35.96
N PRO A 89 9.62 12.47 -36.55
CA PRO A 89 9.06 13.79 -36.21
C PRO A 89 8.40 13.85 -34.80
N ARG A 90 8.63 12.85 -33.95
CA ARG A 90 8.04 12.75 -32.60
C ARG A 90 8.99 13.11 -31.46
N ARG A 91 10.25 13.46 -31.72
CA ARG A 91 11.12 13.98 -30.66
C ARG A 91 10.82 15.46 -30.48
N ASN A 92 9.80 15.76 -29.68
CA ASN A 92 9.60 17.07 -29.09
C ASN A 92 10.22 17.05 -27.68
N PRO A 93 11.54 17.28 -27.50
CA PRO A 93 12.22 17.19 -26.20
C PRO A 93 11.92 18.38 -25.26
N GLY A 94 10.82 19.12 -25.46
CA GLY A 94 10.58 20.40 -24.79
C GLY A 94 9.39 20.46 -23.82
N ALA A 95 8.56 19.41 -23.73
CA ALA A 95 7.46 19.42 -22.77
C ALA A 95 7.99 18.96 -21.40
N LEU A 96 8.56 19.91 -20.64
CA LEU A 96 8.75 19.76 -19.20
C LEU A 96 7.39 19.34 -18.61
N ARG A 97 7.26 18.06 -18.28
CA ARG A 97 6.06 17.59 -17.59
C ARG A 97 6.06 18.28 -16.22
N PRO A 98 4.99 18.99 -15.86
CA PRO A 98 4.85 19.49 -14.51
C PRO A 98 5.02 18.34 -13.53
N ILE A 99 5.80 18.54 -12.47
CA ILE A 99 5.85 17.61 -11.36
C ILE A 99 4.53 17.74 -10.64
N GLN A 100 3.76 16.65 -10.60
CA GLN A 100 2.51 16.57 -9.86
C GLN A 100 2.75 15.85 -8.54
N SER A 101 2.16 16.34 -7.46
CA SER A 101 2.16 15.68 -6.16
C SER A 101 0.77 15.78 -5.56
N GLU A 102 0.42 14.79 -4.74
CA GLU A 102 -0.90 14.67 -4.12
C GLU A 102 -0.71 14.58 -2.60
N GLY A 103 -1.62 15.19 -1.85
CA GLY A 103 -1.67 15.08 -0.40
C GLY A 103 -3.11 15.20 0.10
N SER A 104 -3.28 15.12 1.42
CA SER A 104 -4.57 15.33 2.06
C SER A 104 -4.59 16.60 2.88
N GLY A 105 -5.79 17.11 3.16
CA GLY A 105 -6.00 18.21 4.09
C GLY A 105 -7.32 18.11 4.83
N PHE A 106 -7.50 18.98 5.82
CA PHE A 106 -8.70 19.06 6.65
C PHE A 106 -9.29 20.46 6.61
N ILE A 107 -10.60 20.56 6.35
CA ILE A 107 -11.36 21.80 6.47
C ILE A 107 -11.59 22.07 7.96
N VAL A 108 -10.99 23.13 8.49
CA VAL A 108 -11.06 23.48 9.92
C VAL A 108 -12.07 24.59 10.22
N ARG A 109 -12.56 25.28 9.18
CA ARG A 109 -13.57 26.34 9.30
C ARG A 109 -14.53 26.35 8.10
N PRO A 110 -15.81 26.76 8.30
CA PRO A 110 -16.83 26.73 7.25
C PRO A 110 -16.55 27.70 6.09
N GLU A 111 -15.67 28.69 6.26
CA GLU A 111 -15.25 29.57 5.15
C GLU A 111 -14.28 28.88 4.17
N GLY A 112 -13.88 27.63 4.43
CA GLY A 112 -13.01 26.86 3.53
C GLY A 112 -11.52 26.90 3.88
N TYR A 113 -11.17 27.15 5.15
CA TYR A 113 -9.77 27.06 5.58
C TYR A 113 -9.32 25.61 5.70
N ILE A 114 -8.26 25.26 4.98
CA ILE A 114 -7.71 23.89 4.90
C ILE A 114 -6.35 23.83 5.60
N PHE A 115 -6.15 22.83 6.45
CA PHE A 115 -4.85 22.47 7.03
C PHE A 115 -4.26 21.26 6.29
N THR A 116 -2.99 21.36 5.91
CA THR A 116 -2.20 20.26 5.33
C THR A 116 -0.76 20.35 5.82
N ASN A 117 0.04 19.33 5.50
CA ASN A 117 1.46 19.35 5.83
C ASN A 117 2.20 20.35 4.93
N PHE A 118 3.23 21.00 5.48
CA PHE A 118 4.05 21.96 4.74
C PHE A 118 4.67 21.36 3.47
N HIS A 119 5.19 20.13 3.55
CA HIS A 119 5.82 19.45 2.41
C HIS A 119 4.86 19.14 1.25
N VAL A 120 3.54 19.19 1.48
CA VAL A 120 2.54 18.98 0.41
C VAL A 120 2.45 20.22 -0.48
N VAL A 121 2.65 21.41 0.09
CA VAL A 121 2.47 22.70 -0.59
C VAL A 121 3.78 23.43 -0.88
N GLU A 122 4.90 22.90 -0.39
CA GLU A 122 6.22 23.52 -0.55
C GLU A 122 6.61 23.63 -2.03
N GLY A 123 6.82 24.86 -2.50
CA GLY A 123 7.24 25.13 -3.88
C GLY A 123 6.19 24.77 -4.94
N ALA A 124 4.91 24.66 -4.56
CA ALA A 124 3.80 24.47 -5.48
C ALA A 124 3.53 25.76 -6.28
N ASP A 125 3.43 25.65 -7.61
CA ASP A 125 3.03 26.76 -8.48
C ASP A 125 1.51 26.87 -8.60
N LYS A 126 0.82 25.72 -8.52
CA LYS A 126 -0.63 25.63 -8.54
C LYS A 126 -1.09 24.57 -7.55
N ILE A 127 -2.18 24.87 -6.85
CA ILE A 127 -2.84 24.00 -5.87
C ILE A 127 -4.31 23.86 -6.29
N GLU A 128 -4.79 22.62 -6.36
CA GLU A 128 -6.18 22.24 -6.66
C GLU A 128 -6.73 21.37 -5.52
N VAL A 129 -8.02 21.53 -5.24
CA VAL A 129 -8.76 20.86 -4.15
C VAL A 129 -10.11 20.40 -4.67
#